data_AF-P93483-F1
#
_entry.id   AF-P93483-F1
#
_cell.length_a   1.000
_cell.length_b   1.000
_cell.length_c   1.000
_cell.angle_alpha   90.00
_cell.angle_beta   90.00
_cell.angle_gamma   90.00
#
_symmetry.space_group_name_H-M   'P 1'
#
loop_
_entity.id
_entity.type
_entity.pdbx_description
1 polymer ?
#
loop_
_entity_poly.entity_id
_entity_poly.type
_entity_poly.pdbx_seq_one_letter_code
_entity_poly.pdbx_strand_id
1 'polypeptide(L)'
;MAICNVFFRYCSEKNIELKEGNFTLSYDTNIPRQAGLSGSSAIVCAALNCLLDFYKVRHLVKVQIRPDLILSAERELGIVAGLQDRVSQVYGGLVYMDFSKENIDKLGHGIYIPMDIDLLPPLHLIYAENPSDSGKVHSTVHKRWLDGDQFIISSMEEVAKLALDGHKALTERNNSELAKLMNSNFDLRRKMFGDDVLGALNIQMVATARVQCCC
;
A
#
# COMPACT_ATOMS: atom_id res chain seq x y z
N MET A 1 -22.18 1.86 -2.13
CA MET A 1 -20.73 1.78 -1.86
C MET A 1 -20.14 0.75 -2.80
N ALA A 2 -19.14 1.08 -3.62
CA ALA A 2 -18.62 0.20 -4.67
C ALA A 2 -18.18 -1.19 -4.15
N ILE A 3 -17.65 -1.26 -2.94
CA ILE A 3 -17.24 -2.55 -2.32
C ILE A 3 -18.40 -3.53 -2.15
N CYS A 4 -19.64 -3.07 -1.88
CA CYS A 4 -20.78 -3.98 -1.78
C CYS A 4 -21.08 -4.64 -3.12
N ASN A 5 -21.00 -3.87 -4.21
CA ASN A 5 -21.20 -4.37 -5.58
C ASN A 5 -20.11 -5.37 -5.97
N VAL A 6 -18.83 -5.01 -5.73
CA VAL A 6 -17.69 -5.90 -5.98
C VAL A 6 -17.78 -7.19 -5.16
N PHE A 7 -18.10 -7.08 -3.88
CA PHE A 7 -18.26 -8.24 -3.00
C PHE A 7 -19.40 -9.15 -3.45
N PHE A 8 -20.56 -8.58 -3.79
CA PHE A 8 -21.71 -9.34 -4.30
C PHE A 8 -21.40 -10.06 -5.61
N ARG A 9 -20.73 -9.37 -6.54
CA ARG A 9 -20.29 -9.95 -7.82
C ARG A 9 -19.32 -11.10 -7.60
N TYR A 10 -18.30 -10.89 -6.76
CA TYR A 10 -17.34 -11.94 -6.42
C TYR A 10 -18.02 -13.19 -5.83
N CYS A 11 -18.94 -12.99 -4.88
CA CYS A 11 -19.66 -14.11 -4.27
C CYS A 11 -20.52 -14.85 -5.31
N SER A 12 -21.22 -14.11 -6.18
CA SER A 12 -22.00 -14.70 -7.28
C SER A 12 -21.13 -15.52 -8.23
N GLU A 13 -19.99 -14.98 -8.67
CA GLU A 13 -19.05 -15.66 -9.58
C GLU A 13 -18.39 -16.90 -8.93
N LYS A 14 -18.24 -16.91 -7.61
CA LYS A 14 -17.67 -18.02 -6.84
C LYS A 14 -18.72 -18.97 -6.27
N ASN A 15 -20.00 -18.79 -6.61
CA ASN A 15 -21.11 -19.57 -6.07
C ASN A 15 -21.13 -19.60 -4.53
N ILE A 16 -20.77 -18.48 -3.90
CA ILE A 16 -20.87 -18.28 -2.44
C ILE A 16 -22.26 -17.73 -2.15
N GLU A 17 -23.09 -18.55 -1.50
CA GLU A 17 -24.44 -18.15 -1.10
C GLU A 17 -24.38 -17.11 0.02
N LEU A 18 -25.06 -15.98 -0.19
CA LEU A 18 -25.19 -14.92 0.81
C LEU A 18 -26.60 -15.02 1.41
N LYS A 19 -26.69 -15.11 2.74
CA LYS A 19 -27.98 -15.04 3.44
C LYS A 19 -28.74 -13.77 3.06
N GLU A 20 -30.05 -13.84 2.93
CA GLU A 20 -30.87 -12.63 2.77
C GLU A 20 -30.83 -11.78 4.06
N GLY A 21 -30.82 -10.46 3.89
CA GLY A 21 -30.87 -9.54 5.03
C GLY A 21 -30.44 -8.13 4.67
N ASN A 22 -31.05 -7.16 5.35
CA ASN A 22 -30.66 -5.77 5.30
C ASN A 22 -29.58 -5.47 6.35
N PHE A 23 -28.80 -4.43 6.11
CA PHE A 23 -27.82 -3.93 7.07
C PHE A 23 -27.67 -2.41 6.94
N THR A 24 -27.15 -1.80 8.00
CA THR A 24 -26.68 -0.41 7.99
C THR A 24 -25.17 -0.43 8.16
N LEU A 25 -24.46 0.38 7.37
CA LEU A 25 -23.01 0.50 7.44
C LEU A 25 -22.66 1.95 7.82
N SER A 26 -21.94 2.10 8.92
CA SER A 26 -21.39 3.37 9.41
C SER A 26 -19.90 3.21 9.64
N TYR A 27 -19.15 4.31 9.57
CA TYR A 27 -17.71 4.33 9.78
C TYR A 27 -17.32 5.54 10.61
N ASP A 28 -16.30 5.35 11.44
CA ASP A 28 -15.54 6.39 12.12
C ASP A 28 -14.06 6.08 11.89
N THR A 29 -13.20 7.11 11.87
CA THR A 29 -11.78 6.91 11.60
C THR A 29 -10.92 7.90 12.37
N ASN A 30 -9.84 7.37 12.95
CA ASN A 30 -8.77 8.17 13.54
C ASN A 30 -7.62 8.42 12.56
N ILE A 31 -7.72 7.93 11.31
CA ILE A 31 -6.69 8.15 10.29
C ILE A 31 -6.84 9.57 9.74
N PRO A 32 -5.84 10.46 9.94
CA PRO A 32 -5.93 11.82 9.47
C PRO A 32 -6.01 11.88 7.94
N ARG A 33 -6.84 12.81 7.45
CA ARG A 33 -7.06 12.99 6.02
C ARG A 33 -5.77 13.47 5.34
N GLN A 34 -5.43 12.86 4.20
CA GLN A 34 -4.28 13.26 3.36
C GLN A 34 -2.90 13.25 4.08
N ALA A 35 -2.74 12.41 5.10
CA ALA A 35 -1.50 12.26 5.85
C ALA A 35 -0.55 11.17 5.33
N GLY A 36 -0.85 10.55 4.18
CA GLY A 36 -0.05 9.43 3.65
C GLY A 36 -0.21 8.11 4.41
N LEU A 37 -1.29 7.96 5.20
CA LEU A 37 -1.58 6.77 6.03
C LEU A 37 -2.70 5.88 5.44
N SER A 38 -2.92 5.96 4.12
CA SER A 38 -3.83 5.08 3.38
C SER A 38 -5.27 5.01 3.91
N GLY A 39 -5.79 6.13 4.45
CA GLY A 39 -7.10 6.18 5.10
C GLY A 39 -8.28 5.82 4.20
N SER A 40 -8.22 6.13 2.90
CA SER A 40 -9.31 5.81 1.96
C SER A 40 -9.51 4.31 1.80
N SER A 41 -8.43 3.56 1.55
CA SER A 41 -8.51 2.11 1.39
C SER A 41 -8.76 1.41 2.72
N ALA A 42 -8.36 2.00 3.84
CA ALA A 42 -8.66 1.47 5.16
C ALA A 42 -10.18 1.40 5.40
N ILE A 43 -10.92 2.42 4.97
CA ILE A 43 -12.40 2.43 5.05
C ILE A 43 -12.99 1.31 4.17
N VAL A 44 -12.47 1.12 2.96
CA VAL A 44 -12.93 0.06 2.04
C VAL A 44 -12.59 -1.33 2.61
N CYS A 45 -11.40 -1.51 3.18
CA CYS A 45 -10.97 -2.73 3.85
C CYS A 45 -11.85 -3.05 5.07
N ALA A 46 -12.16 -2.05 5.89
CA ALA A 46 -13.05 -2.19 7.03
C ALA A 46 -14.47 -2.61 6.58
N ALA A 47 -14.99 -1.98 5.53
CA ALA A 47 -16.28 -2.37 4.94
C ALA A 47 -16.26 -3.83 4.43
N LEU A 48 -15.21 -4.26 3.74
CA LEU A 48 -15.06 -5.66 3.31
C LEU A 48 -15.04 -6.61 4.53
N ASN A 49 -14.31 -6.28 5.59
CA ASN A 49 -14.29 -7.08 6.81
C ASN A 49 -15.69 -7.22 7.44
N CYS A 50 -16.45 -6.13 7.52
CA CYS A 50 -17.84 -6.16 8.00
C CYS A 50 -18.71 -7.08 7.13
N LEU A 51 -18.59 -7.03 5.80
CA LEU A 51 -19.35 -7.90 4.90
C LEU A 51 -18.99 -9.38 5.09
N LEU A 52 -17.69 -9.69 5.16
CA LEU A 52 -17.21 -11.06 5.37
C LEU A 52 -17.78 -11.67 6.67
N ASP A 53 -17.84 -10.89 7.75
CA ASP A 53 -18.34 -11.33 9.05
C ASP A 53 -19.86 -11.35 9.13
N PHE A 54 -20.52 -10.32 8.60
CA PHE A 54 -21.98 -10.22 8.56
C PHE A 54 -22.60 -11.40 7.81
N TYR A 55 -22.05 -11.75 6.64
CA TYR A 55 -22.49 -12.90 5.84
C TYR A 55 -21.86 -14.22 6.27
N LYS A 56 -20.91 -14.22 7.22
CA LYS A 56 -20.20 -15.41 7.73
C LYS A 56 -19.40 -16.17 6.67
N VAL A 57 -18.90 -15.48 5.65
CA VAL A 57 -18.19 -16.08 4.50
C VAL A 57 -16.68 -15.83 4.51
N ARG A 58 -16.12 -15.27 5.60
CA ARG A 58 -14.67 -14.97 5.71
C ARG A 58 -13.76 -16.13 5.32
N HIS A 59 -14.14 -17.36 5.67
CA HIS A 59 -13.38 -18.57 5.39
C HIS A 59 -13.42 -19.01 3.91
N LEU A 60 -14.41 -18.53 3.14
CA LEU A 60 -14.57 -18.80 1.72
C LEU A 60 -13.78 -17.81 0.85
N VAL A 61 -13.50 -16.62 1.39
CA VAL A 61 -12.72 -15.58 0.71
C VAL A 61 -11.27 -15.61 1.20
N LYS A 62 -10.42 -16.28 0.43
CA LYS A 62 -8.97 -16.41 0.70
C LYS A 62 -8.34 -15.05 0.97
N VAL A 63 -7.48 -14.99 1.99
CA VAL A 63 -6.87 -13.72 2.45
C VAL A 63 -6.07 -13.02 1.35
N GLN A 64 -5.43 -13.79 0.45
CA GLN A 64 -4.67 -13.29 -0.69
C GLN A 64 -5.52 -12.54 -1.73
N ILE A 65 -6.83 -12.81 -1.79
CA ILE A 65 -7.74 -12.23 -2.78
C ILE A 65 -8.39 -10.94 -2.28
N ARG A 66 -8.46 -10.76 -0.96
CA ARG A 66 -9.12 -9.59 -0.35
C ARG A 66 -8.51 -8.25 -0.77
N PRO A 67 -7.17 -8.09 -0.92
CA PRO A 67 -6.58 -6.85 -1.42
C PRO A 67 -7.11 -6.45 -2.81
N ASP A 68 -7.28 -7.42 -3.71
CA ASP A 68 -7.80 -7.18 -5.06
C ASP A 68 -9.28 -6.77 -5.06
N LEU A 69 -10.10 -7.32 -4.15
CA LEU A 69 -11.49 -6.88 -4.00
C LEU A 69 -11.58 -5.41 -3.55
N ILE A 70 -10.71 -5.01 -2.60
CA ILE A 70 -10.62 -3.63 -2.13
C ILE A 70 -10.18 -2.71 -3.26
N LEU A 71 -9.13 -3.08 -3.99
CA LEU A 71 -8.63 -2.31 -5.13
C LEU A 71 -9.66 -2.21 -6.27
N SER A 72 -10.38 -3.28 -6.55
CA SER A 72 -11.44 -3.31 -7.57
C SER A 72 -12.56 -2.33 -7.24
N ALA A 73 -12.95 -2.22 -5.96
CA ALA A 73 -13.97 -1.27 -5.53
C ALA A 73 -13.55 0.19 -5.76
N GLU A 74 -12.26 0.51 -5.60
CA GLU A 74 -11.75 1.87 -5.88
C GLU A 74 -11.61 2.13 -7.37
N ARG A 75 -11.24 1.11 -8.16
CA ARG A 75 -11.24 1.19 -9.63
C ARG A 75 -12.63 1.45 -10.20
N GLU A 76 -13.69 0.86 -9.63
CA GLU A 76 -15.07 1.18 -10.01
C GLU A 76 -15.43 2.66 -9.80
N LEU A 77 -14.74 3.35 -8.89
CA LEU A 77 -14.89 4.79 -8.66
C LEU A 77 -13.93 5.65 -9.51
N GLY A 78 -13.18 5.03 -10.43
CA GLY A 78 -12.19 5.71 -11.27
C GLY A 78 -10.91 6.12 -10.53
N ILE A 79 -10.65 5.56 -9.34
CA ILE A 79 -9.47 5.90 -8.54
C ILE A 79 -8.29 5.04 -9.02
N VAL A 80 -7.21 5.71 -9.43
CA VAL A 80 -5.93 5.05 -9.75
C VAL A 80 -5.19 4.76 -8.45
N ALA A 81 -4.95 3.48 -8.16
CA ALA A 81 -4.28 3.04 -6.95
C ALA A 81 -3.46 1.75 -7.16
N GLY A 82 -2.51 1.52 -6.26
CA GLY A 82 -1.73 0.28 -6.17
C GLY A 82 -2.25 -0.67 -5.10
N LEU A 83 -1.65 -1.87 -5.04
CA LEU A 83 -2.05 -2.94 -4.11
C LEU A 83 -1.50 -2.79 -2.68
N GLN A 84 -0.32 -2.16 -2.51
CA GLN A 84 0.47 -2.21 -1.27
C GLN A 84 -0.34 -1.92 0.01
N ASP A 85 -1.10 -0.83 0.02
CA ASP A 85 -1.92 -0.38 1.14
C ASP A 85 -3.00 -1.42 1.50
N ARG A 86 -3.59 -2.06 0.48
CA ARG A 86 -4.67 -3.03 0.68
C ARG A 86 -4.11 -4.32 1.26
N VAL A 87 -2.92 -4.72 0.84
CA VAL A 87 -2.21 -5.86 1.42
C VAL A 87 -1.87 -5.60 2.88
N SER A 88 -1.23 -4.46 3.20
CA SER A 88 -0.88 -4.14 4.60
C SER A 88 -2.12 -4.08 5.50
N GLN A 89 -3.23 -3.52 5.02
CA GLN A 89 -4.49 -3.42 5.76
C GLN A 89 -5.17 -4.77 5.99
N VAL A 90 -5.11 -5.69 5.01
CA VAL A 90 -5.72 -7.03 5.12
C VAL A 90 -4.92 -7.94 6.05
N TYR A 91 -3.60 -7.89 5.99
CA TYR A 91 -2.71 -8.79 6.72
C TYR A 91 -2.37 -8.27 8.12
N GLY A 92 -2.25 -6.94 8.27
CA GLY A 92 -1.73 -6.32 9.50
C GLY A 92 -0.25 -6.65 9.75
N GLY A 93 0.33 -6.03 10.77
CA GLY A 93 1.72 -6.25 11.17
C GLY A 93 2.74 -5.84 10.11
N LEU A 94 3.82 -6.61 10.00
CA LEU A 94 4.86 -6.44 8.98
C LEU A 94 4.64 -7.46 7.86
N VAL A 95 4.68 -7.00 6.60
CA VAL A 95 4.45 -7.85 5.43
C VAL A 95 5.45 -7.53 4.34
N TYR A 96 6.17 -8.55 3.87
CA TYR A 96 6.92 -8.47 2.62
C TYR A 96 5.99 -8.77 1.44
N MET A 97 6.05 -7.95 0.41
CA MET A 97 5.12 -7.99 -0.72
C MET A 97 5.90 -8.08 -2.03
N ASP A 98 5.57 -9.08 -2.84
CA ASP A 98 6.08 -9.23 -4.20
C ASP A 98 4.92 -9.15 -5.19
N PHE A 99 4.94 -8.07 -5.98
CA PHE A 99 3.96 -7.77 -7.03
C PHE A 99 4.51 -8.06 -8.44
N SER A 100 5.53 -8.92 -8.55
CA SER A 100 6.10 -9.30 -9.84
C SER A 100 5.02 -9.85 -10.78
N LYS A 101 5.12 -9.43 -12.04
CA LYS A 101 4.17 -9.80 -13.08
C LYS A 101 4.04 -11.31 -13.23
N GLU A 102 5.15 -12.05 -13.13
CA GLU A 102 5.15 -13.51 -13.18
C GLU A 102 4.24 -14.14 -12.11
N ASN A 103 4.36 -13.70 -10.85
CA ASN A 103 3.56 -14.21 -9.76
C ASN A 103 2.09 -13.83 -9.89
N ILE A 104 1.80 -12.58 -10.29
CA ILE A 104 0.42 -12.12 -10.52
C ILE A 104 -0.23 -12.89 -11.66
N ASP A 105 0.45 -13.05 -12.80
CA ASP A 105 -0.09 -13.76 -13.97
C ASP A 105 -0.37 -15.25 -13.66
N LYS A 106 0.47 -15.86 -12.82
CA LYS A 106 0.35 -17.28 -12.45
C LYS A 106 -0.68 -17.55 -11.34
N LEU A 107 -0.72 -16.70 -10.31
CA LEU A 107 -1.52 -16.93 -9.09
C LEU A 107 -2.81 -16.10 -9.06
N GLY A 108 -2.90 -15.06 -9.89
CA GLY A 108 -3.98 -14.06 -9.85
C GLY A 108 -3.84 -13.04 -8.71
N HIS A 109 -2.74 -13.08 -7.95
CA HIS A 109 -2.42 -12.18 -6.84
C HIS A 109 -0.89 -12.16 -6.60
N GLY A 110 -0.39 -11.16 -5.87
CA GLY A 110 1.01 -11.11 -5.44
C GLY A 110 1.36 -12.11 -4.35
N ILE A 111 2.66 -12.26 -4.04
CA ILE A 111 3.11 -13.03 -2.87
C ILE A 111 3.17 -12.09 -1.68
N TYR A 112 2.49 -12.46 -0.60
CA TYR A 112 2.40 -11.68 0.62
C TYR A 112 2.90 -12.54 1.78
N ILE A 113 4.03 -12.18 2.38
CA ILE A 113 4.69 -12.95 3.42
C ILE A 113 4.61 -12.14 4.73
N PRO A 114 3.75 -12.56 5.68
CA PRO A 114 3.77 -12.00 7.03
C PRO A 114 5.14 -12.23 7.67
N MET A 115 5.66 -11.21 8.32
CA MET A 115 6.94 -11.23 9.01
C MET A 115 6.73 -10.92 10.49
N ASP A 116 7.71 -11.31 11.31
CA ASP A 116 7.74 -10.95 12.71
C ASP A 116 7.98 -9.43 12.87
N ILE A 117 7.13 -8.79 13.66
CA ILE A 117 7.23 -7.35 13.94
C ILE A 117 8.48 -7.01 14.75
N ASP A 118 9.03 -7.98 15.49
CA ASP A 118 10.23 -7.81 16.31
C ASP A 118 11.52 -7.74 15.46
N LEU A 119 11.40 -7.85 14.13
CA LEU A 119 12.47 -7.54 13.18
C LEU A 119 12.64 -6.04 12.97
N LEU A 120 11.62 -5.22 13.23
CA LEU A 120 11.70 -3.78 13.06
C LEU A 120 12.59 -3.15 14.14
N PRO A 121 13.54 -2.27 13.77
CA PRO A 121 14.19 -1.43 14.75
C PRO A 121 13.21 -0.40 15.32
N PRO A 122 13.58 0.32 16.39
CA PRO A 122 12.83 1.50 16.81
C PRO A 122 12.68 2.50 15.65
N LEU A 123 11.44 2.87 15.33
CA LEU A 123 11.10 3.84 14.29
C LEU A 123 10.51 5.10 14.92
N HIS A 124 10.83 6.26 14.33
CA HIS A 124 10.26 7.54 14.73
C HIS A 124 9.17 7.96 13.74
N LEU A 125 8.02 8.36 14.27
CA LEU A 125 6.95 8.96 13.47
C LEU A 125 6.98 10.47 13.66
N ILE A 126 7.19 11.19 12.56
CA ILE A 126 7.12 12.65 12.51
C ILE A 126 5.93 13.00 11.62
N TYR A 127 5.01 13.80 12.15
CA TYR A 127 3.81 14.24 11.45
C TYR A 127 3.78 15.77 11.39
N ALA A 128 3.46 16.29 10.21
CA ALA A 128 3.17 17.69 9.99
C ALA A 128 1.84 17.81 9.24
N GLU A 129 1.02 18.80 9.61
CA GLU A 129 -0.21 19.14 8.89
C GLU A 129 0.14 19.78 7.54
N ASN A 130 0.39 18.94 6.54
CA ASN A 130 0.71 19.34 5.17
C ASN A 130 -0.06 18.48 4.16
N PRO A 131 -1.36 18.75 3.95
CA PRO A 131 -2.19 17.92 3.09
C PRO A 131 -1.69 17.95 1.65
N SER A 132 -1.56 16.78 1.04
CA SER A 132 -1.16 16.62 -0.36
C SER A 132 -2.20 15.80 -1.15
N ASP A 133 -2.36 16.14 -2.43
CA ASP A 133 -3.20 15.39 -3.37
C ASP A 133 -2.40 14.27 -4.02
N SER A 134 -2.40 13.10 -3.38
CA SER A 134 -1.64 11.93 -3.82
C SER A 134 -2.05 11.42 -5.21
N GLY A 135 -3.31 11.60 -5.61
CA GLY A 135 -3.81 11.15 -6.92
C GLY A 135 -3.10 11.86 -8.08
N LYS A 136 -2.94 13.18 -7.97
CA LYS A 136 -2.19 13.97 -8.98
C LYS A 136 -0.72 13.60 -9.01
N VAL A 137 -0.10 13.46 -7.84
CA VAL A 137 1.32 13.13 -7.68
C VAL A 137 1.69 11.83 -8.39
N HIS A 138 0.90 10.77 -8.19
CA HIS A 138 1.19 9.46 -8.78
C HIS A 138 0.85 9.39 -10.27
N SER A 139 -0.15 10.15 -10.74
CA SER A 139 -0.59 10.11 -12.14
C SER A 139 0.51 10.50 -13.14
N THR A 140 1.34 11.50 -12.81
CA THR A 140 2.42 11.96 -13.70
C THR A 140 3.50 10.91 -13.89
N VAL A 141 3.95 10.28 -12.80
CA VAL A 141 4.97 9.21 -12.87
C VAL A 141 4.41 7.99 -13.59
N HIS A 142 3.16 7.63 -13.33
CA HIS A 142 2.50 6.52 -14.03
C HIS A 142 2.39 6.78 -15.54
N LYS A 143 2.02 7.99 -15.94
CA LYS A 143 1.98 8.38 -17.36
C LYS A 143 3.35 8.27 -18.02
N ARG A 144 4.42 8.80 -17.41
CA ARG A 144 5.79 8.68 -17.93
C ARG A 144 6.21 7.23 -18.11
N TRP A 145 5.84 6.36 -17.16
CA TRP A 145 6.08 4.93 -17.27
C TRP A 145 5.35 4.30 -18.47
N LEU A 146 4.06 4.64 -18.67
CA LEU A 146 3.27 4.18 -19.83
C LEU A 146 3.84 4.69 -21.16
N ASP A 147 4.38 5.91 -21.17
CA ASP A 147 5.03 6.53 -22.33
C ASP A 147 6.43 5.94 -22.62
N GLY A 148 6.89 4.97 -21.82
CA GLY A 148 8.16 4.26 -22.04
C GLY A 148 9.41 5.01 -21.57
N ASP A 149 9.26 5.99 -20.66
CA ASP A 149 10.37 6.74 -20.09
C ASP A 149 11.37 5.80 -19.38
N GLN A 150 12.53 5.62 -20.00
CA GLN A 150 13.57 4.70 -19.54
C GLN A 150 14.12 5.06 -18.15
N PHE A 151 14.15 6.35 -17.82
CA PHE A 151 14.57 6.79 -16.50
C PHE A 151 13.57 6.35 -15.43
N ILE A 152 12.27 6.47 -15.70
CA ILE A 152 11.23 6.01 -14.76
C ILE A 152 11.20 4.48 -14.66
N ILE A 153 11.32 3.76 -15.77
CA ILE A 153 11.34 2.29 -15.77
C ILE A 153 12.52 1.77 -14.95
N SER A 154 13.74 2.21 -15.24
CA SER A 154 14.94 1.78 -14.50
C SER A 154 14.90 2.19 -13.03
N SER A 155 14.38 3.39 -12.71
CA SER A 155 14.20 3.82 -11.32
C SER A 155 13.20 2.93 -10.57
N MET A 156 12.11 2.48 -11.21
CA MET A 156 11.14 1.57 -10.58
C MET A 156 11.73 0.17 -10.33
N GLU A 157 12.59 -0.32 -11.22
CA GLU A 157 13.35 -1.55 -11.01
C GLU A 157 14.31 -1.42 -9.81
N GLU A 158 14.98 -0.26 -9.68
CA GLU A 158 15.84 0.02 -8.53
C GLU A 158 15.03 0.12 -7.22
N VAL A 159 13.84 0.74 -7.23
CA VAL A 159 12.93 0.73 -6.06
C VAL A 159 12.57 -0.70 -5.64
N ALA A 160 12.27 -1.58 -6.61
CA ALA A 160 11.97 -2.98 -6.32
C ALA A 160 13.17 -3.72 -5.71
N LYS A 161 14.38 -3.46 -6.21
CA LYS A 161 15.61 -4.01 -5.65
C LYS A 161 15.87 -3.52 -4.22
N LEU A 162 15.68 -2.22 -3.94
CA LEU A 162 15.82 -1.67 -2.59
C LEU A 162 14.86 -2.33 -1.59
N ALA A 163 13.65 -2.70 -2.01
CA ALA A 163 12.71 -3.44 -1.17
C ALA A 163 13.20 -4.86 -0.86
N LEU A 164 13.77 -5.56 -1.85
CA LEU A 164 14.36 -6.89 -1.68
C LEU A 164 15.58 -6.85 -0.74
N ASP A 165 16.49 -5.89 -0.96
CA ASP A 165 17.67 -5.69 -0.12
C ASP A 165 17.25 -5.27 1.31
N GLY A 166 16.19 -4.49 1.45
CA GLY A 166 15.62 -4.08 2.74
C GLY A 166 15.03 -5.26 3.51
N HIS A 167 14.35 -6.19 2.83
CA HIS A 167 13.88 -7.44 3.43
C HIS A 167 15.04 -8.28 3.99
N LYS A 168 16.13 -8.37 3.23
CA LYS A 168 17.35 -9.06 3.69
C LYS A 168 17.95 -8.36 4.92
N ALA A 169 18.12 -7.04 4.86
CA ALA A 169 18.67 -6.25 5.97
C ALA A 169 17.84 -6.39 7.25
N LEU A 170 16.50 -6.39 7.15
CA LEU A 170 15.60 -6.64 8.27
C LEU A 170 15.80 -8.04 8.87
N THR A 171 15.84 -9.07 8.01
CA THR A 171 15.98 -10.47 8.46
C THR A 171 17.34 -10.72 9.13
N GLU A 172 18.39 -10.06 8.64
CA GLU A 172 19.74 -10.11 9.21
C GLU A 172 19.93 -9.15 10.40
N ARG A 173 18.89 -8.37 10.78
CA ARG A 173 18.94 -7.32 11.81
C ARG A 173 20.04 -6.28 11.57
N ASN A 174 20.38 -6.03 10.31
CA ASN A 174 21.37 -5.05 9.90
C ASN A 174 20.74 -3.65 9.77
N ASN A 175 20.54 -3.00 10.92
CA ASN A 175 19.90 -1.69 11.00
C ASN A 175 20.67 -0.59 10.24
N SER A 176 22.00 -0.69 10.16
CA SER A 176 22.82 0.28 9.43
C SER A 176 22.56 0.20 7.93
N GLU A 177 22.45 -1.01 7.38
CA GLU A 177 22.12 -1.19 5.97
C GLU A 177 20.68 -0.78 5.67
N LEU A 178 19.74 -1.12 6.56
CA LEU A 178 18.35 -0.68 6.42
C LEU A 178 18.23 0.85 6.34
N ALA A 179 18.94 1.58 7.20
CA ALA A 179 18.95 3.05 7.18
C ALA A 179 19.50 3.62 5.86
N LYS A 180 20.60 3.05 5.34
CA LYS A 180 21.15 3.43 4.02
C LYS A 180 20.15 3.18 2.89
N LEU A 181 19.49 2.02 2.88
CA LEU A 181 18.49 1.66 1.87
C LEU A 181 17.27 2.59 1.93
N MET A 182 16.81 2.96 3.12
CA MET A 182 15.74 3.96 3.30
C MET A 182 16.14 5.33 2.73
N ASN A 183 17.40 5.74 2.94
CA ASN A 183 17.94 6.97 2.37
C ASN A 183 18.01 6.93 0.85
N SER A 184 18.54 5.84 0.27
CA SER A 184 18.57 5.63 -1.17
C SER A 184 17.18 5.63 -1.79
N ASN A 185 16.20 4.99 -1.15
CA ASN A 185 14.81 4.99 -1.60
C ASN A 185 14.22 6.41 -1.62
N PHE A 186 14.47 7.21 -0.57
CA PHE A 186 14.03 8.61 -0.57
C PHE A 186 14.67 9.42 -1.69
N ASP A 187 15.99 9.30 -1.88
CA ASP A 187 16.71 10.06 -2.91
C ASP A 187 16.23 9.68 -4.32
N LEU A 188 15.95 8.40 -4.56
CA LEU A 188 15.39 7.91 -5.81
C LEU A 188 13.97 8.45 -6.05
N ARG A 189 13.11 8.43 -5.02
CA ARG A 189 11.78 9.06 -5.10
C ARG A 189 11.87 10.55 -5.39
N ARG A 190 12.79 11.27 -4.75
CA ARG A 190 13.03 12.70 -5.03
C ARG A 190 13.39 12.93 -6.49
N LYS A 191 14.24 12.09 -7.09
CA LYS A 191 14.59 12.17 -8.52
C LYS A 191 13.39 11.87 -9.45
N MET A 192 12.55 10.90 -9.10
CA MET A 192 11.39 10.53 -9.94
C MET A 192 10.25 11.55 -9.90
N PHE A 193 9.94 12.05 -8.71
CA PHE A 193 8.77 12.88 -8.46
C PHE A 193 9.08 14.39 -8.48
N GLY A 194 10.30 14.79 -8.11
CA GLY A 194 10.73 16.18 -8.04
C GLY A 194 10.37 16.89 -6.72
N ASP A 195 11.12 17.95 -6.43
CA ASP A 195 11.03 18.66 -5.14
C ASP A 195 9.69 19.34 -4.91
N ASP A 196 9.06 19.86 -5.97
CA ASP A 196 7.73 20.50 -5.89
C ASP A 196 6.66 19.52 -5.40
N VAL A 197 6.78 18.25 -5.81
CA VAL A 197 5.86 17.18 -5.42
C VAL A 197 6.14 16.71 -4.00
N LEU A 198 7.41 16.58 -3.63
CA LEU A 198 7.78 16.16 -2.28
C LEU A 198 7.49 17.26 -1.25
N GLY A 199 7.60 18.53 -1.63
CA GLY A 199 7.39 19.69 -0.78
C GLY A 199 8.60 20.03 0.09
N ALA A 200 8.93 21.32 0.17
CA ALA A 200 10.10 21.82 0.88
C ALA A 200 10.14 21.39 2.37
N LEU A 201 9.00 21.40 3.05
CA LEU A 201 8.90 20.98 4.45
C LEU A 201 9.31 19.52 4.64
N ASN A 202 8.82 18.61 3.80
CA ASN A 202 9.14 17.18 3.90
C ASN A 202 10.62 16.92 3.63
N ILE A 203 11.19 17.61 2.64
CA ILE A 203 12.63 17.53 2.34
C ILE A 203 13.46 18.03 3.52
N GLN A 204 13.07 19.14 4.14
CA GLN A 204 13.75 19.68 5.32
C GLN A 204 13.67 18.74 6.52
N MET A 205 12.51 18.10 6.76
CA MET A 205 12.36 17.10 7.83
C MET A 205 13.33 15.93 7.64
N VAL A 206 13.39 15.37 6.44
CA VAL A 206 14.32 14.26 6.13
C VAL A 206 15.78 14.70 6.27
N ALA A 207 16.14 15.89 5.75
CA ALA A 207 17.50 16.41 5.86
C ALA A 207 17.91 16.62 7.32
N THR A 208 17.01 17.14 8.16
CA THR A 208 17.25 17.34 9.59
C THR A 208 17.48 16.01 10.31
N ALA A 209 16.65 15.00 10.01
CA ALA A 209 16.79 13.67 10.59
C ALA A 209 18.13 13.01 10.22
N ARG A 210 18.59 13.13 8.97
CA ARG A 210 19.89 12.59 8.53
C ARG A 210 21.07 13.21 9.29
N VAL A 211 21.03 14.52 9.53
CA VAL A 211 22.09 15.24 10.27
C VAL A 211 22.10 14.90 11.75
N GLN A 212 20.92 14.86 12.38
CA GLN A 212 20.78 14.70 13.84
C GLN A 212 20.87 13.25 14.31
N CYS A 213 20.43 12.29 13.48
CA CYS A 213 20.28 10.89 13.90
C CYS A 213 21.35 9.94 13.32
N CYS A 214 22.32 10.44 12.54
CA CYS A 214 23.34 9.62 11.85
C CYS A 214 22.74 8.41 11.09
N CYS A 215 21.55 8.58 10.50
CA CYS A 215 20.81 7.57 9.76
C CYS A 215 20.98 7.77 8.25
#